data_AF-A0A2S7XTA7-F1
#
_entry.id   AF-A0A2S7XTA7-F1
#
_cell.length_a   1.000
_cell.length_b   1.000
_cell.length_c   1.000
_cell.angle_alpha   90.00
_cell.angle_beta   90.00
_cell.angle_gamma   90.00
#
_symmetry.space_group_name_H-M   'P 1'
#
loop_
_entity.id
_entity.type
_entity.pdbx_description
1 polymer ?
#
loop_
_entity_poly.entity_id
_entity_poly.type
_entity_poly.pdbx_seq_one_letter_code
_entity_poly.pdbx_strand_id
1 'polypeptide(L)' 'MDQLVETAARFERSWDMEDGDVLTVFLNHVALEANEMTDDEDHDAVQLMTLHAAKGLEFPVSFLVGLEEGLFPQHVVT' A
#
# COMPACT_ATOMS: atom_id res chain seq x y z
N MET A 1 -8.59 -4.69 -13.83
CA MET A 1 -7.92 -3.89 -14.88
C MET A 1 -8.48 -2.47 -14.93
N ASP A 2 -9.75 -2.27 -14.59
CA ASP A 2 -10.43 -0.96 -14.67
C ASP A 2 -9.78 0.10 -13.77
N GLN A 3 -9.36 -0.26 -12.55
CA GLN A 3 -8.67 0.65 -11.64
C GLN A 3 -7.35 1.19 -12.22
N LEU A 4 -6.59 0.36 -12.96
CA LEU A 4 -5.34 0.83 -13.60
C LEU A 4 -5.63 1.87 -14.68
N VAL A 5 -6.67 1.62 -15.49
CA VAL A 5 -7.10 2.55 -16.55
C VAL A 5 -7.60 3.86 -15.96
N GLU A 6 -8.37 3.78 -14.87
CA GLU A 6 -8.88 4.95 -14.16
C GLU A 6 -7.76 5.78 -13.51
N THR A 7 -6.82 5.13 -12.82
CA THR A 7 -5.66 5.81 -12.22
C THR A 7 -4.79 6.46 -13.30
N ALA A 8 -4.54 5.78 -14.43
CA ALA A 8 -3.80 6.35 -15.56
C ALA A 8 -4.50 7.57 -16.17
N ALA A 9 -5.82 7.49 -16.39
CA ALA A 9 -6.61 8.61 -16.94
C ALA A 9 -6.74 9.79 -15.96
N ARG A 10 -6.68 9.54 -14.65
CA ARG A 10 -6.59 10.61 -13.64
C ARG A 10 -5.21 11.27 -13.68
N PHE A 11 -4.16 10.47 -13.74
CA PHE A 11 -2.78 10.94 -13.79
C PHE A 11 -2.51 11.84 -14.99
N GLU A 12 -2.94 11.42 -16.19
CA GLU A 12 -2.81 12.20 -17.43
C GLU A 12 -3.49 13.57 -17.35
N ARG A 13 -4.66 13.67 -16.70
CA ARG A 13 -5.40 14.94 -16.55
C ARG A 13 -4.74 15.91 -15.57
N SER A 14 -3.97 15.41 -14.61
CA SER A 14 -3.20 16.22 -13.66
C SER A 14 -1.80 16.56 -14.14
N TRP A 15 -1.35 15.94 -15.24
CA TRP A 15 0.00 16.10 -15.76
C TRP A 15 0.06 17.36 -16.62
N ASP A 16 0.54 18.45 -16.02
CA ASP A 16 0.87 19.68 -16.75
C ASP A 16 2.31 19.54 -17.27
N MET A 17 2.53 19.86 -18.55
CA MET A 17 3.72 19.44 -19.31
C MET A 17 5.04 19.90 -18.68
N GLU A 18 5.72 19.01 -17.96
CA GLU A 18 7.10 19.19 -17.52
C GLU A 18 7.93 17.96 -17.90
N ASP A 19 9.13 18.19 -18.45
CA ASP A 19 10.00 17.25 -19.16
C ASP A 19 9.94 15.76 -18.72
N GLY A 20 9.56 14.89 -19.66
CA GLY A 20 9.66 13.43 -19.49
C GLY A 20 8.67 12.63 -20.34
N ASP A 21 8.95 11.34 -20.53
CA ASP A 21 7.95 10.41 -21.06
C ASP A 21 6.89 10.12 -20.00
N VAL A 22 5.65 10.51 -20.27
CA VAL A 22 4.49 10.36 -19.36
C VAL A 22 4.32 8.93 -18.84
N LEU A 23 4.61 7.92 -19.67
CA LEU A 23 4.51 6.53 -19.26
C LEU A 23 5.56 6.17 -18.22
N THR A 24 6.81 6.58 -18.45
CA THR A 24 7.91 6.37 -17.50
C THR A 24 7.60 7.03 -16.15
N VAL A 25 7.06 8.25 -16.17
CA VAL A 25 6.74 8.99 -14.95
C VAL A 25 5.54 8.38 -14.22
N PHE A 26 4.51 7.93 -14.94
CA PHE A 26 3.38 7.19 -14.37
C PHE A 26 3.80 5.86 -13.73
N LEU A 27 4.63 5.05 -14.41
CA LEU A 27 5.07 3.77 -13.88
C LEU A 27 5.91 3.93 -12.61
N ASN A 28 6.75 4.96 -12.54
CA ASN A 28 7.49 5.28 -11.31
C ASN A 28 6.55 5.68 -10.17
N HIS A 29 5.53 6.48 -10.44
CA HIS A 29 4.54 6.89 -9.45
C HIS A 29 3.76 5.69 -8.89
N VAL A 30 3.21 4.83 -9.76
CA VAL A 30 2.47 3.63 -9.33
C VAL A 30 3.35 2.67 -8.54
N ALA A 31 4.63 2.52 -8.92
CA ALA A 31 5.56 1.65 -8.20
C ALA A 31 5.83 2.12 -6.76
N LEU A 32 5.71 3.43 -6.49
CA LEU A 32 5.90 4.00 -5.15
C LEU A 32 4.62 3.94 -4.31
N GLU A 33 3.47 4.27 -4.90
CA GLU A 33 2.18 4.28 -4.17
C GLU A 33 1.64 2.88 -3.86
N ALA A 34 2.01 1.85 -4.60
CA ALA A 34 1.48 0.49 -4.42
C ALA A 34 1.74 -0.12 -3.03
N ASN A 35 2.65 0.47 -2.24
CA ASN A 35 2.97 0.01 -0.88
C ASN A 35 2.30 0.85 0.21
N GLU A 36 1.66 1.96 -0.12
CA GLU A 36 0.93 2.78 0.84
C GLU A 36 -0.49 2.23 0.96
N MET A 37 -0.84 1.72 2.15
CA MET A 37 -2.25 1.46 2.46
C MET A 37 -2.96 2.80 2.36
N THR A 38 -3.91 2.88 1.44
CA THR A 38 -4.65 4.10 1.12
C THR A 38 -5.34 4.57 2.41
N ASP A 39 -4.90 5.73 2.91
CA ASP A 39 -5.46 6.40 4.09
C ASP A 39 -6.78 7.08 3.71
N ASP A 40 -7.72 6.33 3.14
CA ASP A 40 -9.04 6.86 2.84
C ASP A 40 -9.79 7.04 4.17
N GLU A 41 -10.11 8.30 4.48
CA GLU A 41 -10.66 8.80 5.75
C GLU A 41 -12.05 8.23 6.12
N ASP A 42 -12.55 7.22 5.39
CA ASP A 42 -13.92 6.66 5.50
C ASP A 42 -13.93 5.12 5.62
N HIS A 43 -12.90 4.53 6.22
CA HIS A 43 -12.84 3.08 6.49
C HIS A 43 -13.50 2.72 7.83
N ASP A 44 -14.83 2.67 7.90
CA ASP A 44 -15.55 1.84 8.91
C ASP A 44 -15.38 0.36 8.56
N ALA A 45 -14.15 -0.12 8.65
CA ALA A 45 -13.75 -1.46 8.28
C ALA A 45 -12.61 -1.97 9.17
N VAL A 46 -12.58 -3.28 9.38
CA VAL A 46 -11.46 -3.93 10.07
C VAL A 46 -10.25 -3.96 9.14
N GLN A 47 -9.14 -3.36 9.58
CA GLN A 47 -7.88 -3.39 8.86
C GLN A 47 -7.13 -4.71 9.11
N LEU A 48 -6.81 -5.43 8.03
CA LEU A 48 -5.99 -6.64 8.06
C LEU A 48 -4.63 -6.35 7.44
N MET A 49 -3.56 -6.68 8.15
CA MET A 49 -2.19 -6.45 7.70
C MET A 49 -1.22 -7.45 8.32
N THR A 50 0.00 -7.52 7.80
CA THR A 50 1.08 -8.29 8.42
C THR A 50 1.66 -7.53 9.63
N LEU A 51 2.31 -8.24 10.55
CA LEU A 51 2.96 -7.59 11.70
C LEU A 51 4.02 -6.56 11.29
N HIS A 52 4.71 -6.79 10.17
CA HIS A 52 5.69 -5.85 9.63
C HIS A 52 5.05 -4.55 9.15
N ALA A 53 3.91 -4.64 8.47
CA ALA A 53 3.15 -3.48 8.00
C ALA A 53 2.55 -2.66 9.16
N ALA A 54 2.25 -3.30 10.29
CA ALA A 54 1.75 -2.62 11.49
C ALA A 54 2.81 -1.78 12.23
N LYS A 55 4.09 -1.83 11.82
CA LYS A 55 5.17 -1.13 12.52
C LYS A 55 4.96 0.38 12.48
N GLY A 56 4.81 0.99 13.66
CA GLY A 56 4.64 2.44 13.80
C GLY A 56 3.19 2.91 13.78
N LEU A 57 2.23 1.98 13.67
CA LEU A 57 0.80 2.27 13.78
C LEU A 57 0.30 1.97 15.20
N GLU A 58 -0.72 2.72 15.64
CA GLU A 58 -1.38 2.54 16.93
C GLU A 58 -2.89 2.36 16.72
N PHE A 59 -3.47 1.37 17.39
CA PHE A 59 -4.89 1.04 17.28
C PHE A 59 -5.52 0.89 18.68
N PRO A 60 -6.75 1.39 18.90
CA PRO A 60 -7.45 1.21 20.17
C PRO A 60 -7.67 -0.26 20.55
N VAL A 61 -7.91 -1.11 19.55
CA VAL A 61 -8.09 -2.56 19.68
C VAL A 61 -7.33 -3.25 18.56
N SER A 62 -6.52 -4.25 18.90
CA SER A 62 -5.79 -5.06 17.92
C SER A 62 -5.90 -6.55 18.27
N PHE A 63 -5.97 -7.38 17.23
CA PHE A 63 -6.00 -8.84 17.35
C PHE A 63 -4.74 -9.42 16.69
N LEU A 64 -3.89 -10.07 17.47
CA LEU A 64 -2.81 -10.90 16.93
C LEU A 64 -3.32 -12.33 16.75
N VAL A 65 -3.14 -12.87 15.55
CA VAL A 65 -3.55 -14.22 15.16
C VAL A 65 -2.33 -15.01 14.70
N GLY A 66 -2.42 -16.35 14.72
CA GLY A 66 -1.32 -17.21 14.26
C GLY A 66 -0.09 -17.20 15.18
N LEU A 67 -0.30 -17.05 16.49
CA LEU A 67 0.76 -17.17 17.50
C LEU A 67 1.07 -18.65 17.75
N GLU A 68 1.63 -19.30 16.74
CA GLU A 68 1.96 -20.72 16.72
C GLU A 68 3.47 -20.92 16.49
N GLU A 69 4.02 -21.97 17.10
CA GLU A 69 5.42 -22.37 16.89
C GLU A 69 5.67 -22.68 15.41
N GLY A 70 6.68 -22.05 14.82
CA GLY A 70 7.00 -22.15 13.39
C GLY A 70 6.37 -21.07 12.50
N LEU A 71 5.36 -20.34 12.96
CA LEU A 71 4.83 -19.14 12.30
C LEU A 71 5.30 -17.84 12.99
N PHE A 72 5.38 -17.87 14.32
CA PHE A 72 5.81 -16.74 15.14
C PHE A 72 6.65 -17.22 16.35
N PRO A 73 7.84 -16.64 16.61
CA PRO A 73 8.54 -15.62 15.81
C PRO A 73 9.08 -16.21 14.49
N GLN A 74 9.06 -15.41 13.41
CA GLN A 74 9.67 -15.84 12.14
C GLN A 74 11.18 -16.05 12.35
N HIS A 75 11.67 -17.25 12.00
CA HIS A 75 13.09 -17.54 12.06
C HIS A 75 13.83 -16.68 11.02
N VAL A 76 14.63 -15.72 11.48
CA VAL A 76 15.71 -15.17 10.66
C VAL A 76 16.74 -16.29 10.49
N VAL A 77 16.70 -16.97 9.34
CA VAL A 77 17.80 -17.84 8.93
C VAL A 77 18.96 -16.93 8.54
N THR A 78 20.02 -16.94 9.35
CA THR A 78 21.30 -16.29 9.04
C THR A 78 22.17 -17.22 8.20
#